data_AF-A0A1G5CM35-F1
#
_entry.id   AF-A0A1G5CM35-F1
#
_cell.length_a   1.000
_cell.length_b   1.000
_cell.length_c   1.000
_cell.angle_alpha   90.00
_cell.angle_beta   90.00
_cell.angle_gamma   90.00
#
_symmetry.space_group_name_H-M   'P 1'
#
loop_
_entity.id
_entity.type
_entity.pdbx_description
1 polymer ?
#
loop_
_entity_poly.entity_id
_entity_poly.type
_entity_poly.pdbx_seq_one_letter_code
_entity_poly.pdbx_strand_id
1 'polypeptide(L)'
;MMNELIKLIEGYSIEDLLLIDMESINWVWINEEIFSDIINNISELNDYQESDLETLVSSIDKNRFINSIRNKMKQKGWLEVNQFFFTEIDKEFIPTTDIETYVFVNRKYFISRMNKITSEMEWVFKAMAIDTFQHLLSEESLTKIYDEYFSNNYMLIEDLLVKEEYCLNQGKWHYYKNNGTLVFYKNSKKHRQWSEGSTISTYNELNR
;
A
#
# COMPACT_ATOMS: atom_id res chain seq x y z
N MET A 1 21.53 -10.47 -25.69
CA MET A 1 21.66 -9.26 -24.87
C MET A 1 20.43 -8.99 -23.99
N MET A 2 19.34 -8.34 -24.42
CA MET A 2 18.19 -8.04 -23.51
C MET A 2 17.52 -9.28 -22.87
N ASN A 3 17.51 -10.42 -23.57
CA ASN A 3 17.01 -11.70 -23.04
C ASN A 3 18.01 -12.43 -22.13
N GLU A 4 19.29 -12.05 -22.11
CA GLU A 4 20.30 -12.67 -21.22
C GLU A 4 20.26 -12.05 -19.84
N LEU A 5 20.10 -10.73 -19.74
CA LEU A 5 19.92 -10.03 -18.46
C LEU A 5 18.69 -10.52 -17.69
N ILE A 6 17.56 -10.66 -18.37
CA ILE A 6 16.33 -11.15 -17.73
C ILE A 6 16.52 -12.60 -17.27
N LYS A 7 17.16 -13.45 -18.08
CA LYS A 7 17.49 -14.82 -17.68
C LYS A 7 18.44 -14.86 -16.47
N LEU A 8 19.39 -13.92 -16.40
CA LEU A 8 20.26 -13.77 -15.25
C LEU A 8 19.43 -13.44 -14.01
N ILE A 9 18.63 -12.37 -14.05
CA ILE A 9 17.75 -12.01 -12.93
C ILE A 9 16.86 -13.19 -12.54
N GLU A 10 16.19 -13.84 -13.50
CA GLU A 10 15.34 -15.01 -13.27
C GLU A 10 16.10 -16.19 -12.65
N GLY A 11 17.39 -16.36 -12.93
CA GLY A 11 18.24 -17.44 -12.43
C GLY A 11 18.72 -17.29 -10.97
N TYR A 12 18.78 -16.07 -10.43
CA TYR A 12 19.28 -15.80 -9.07
C TYR A 12 18.16 -15.64 -8.03
N SER A 13 18.44 -15.92 -6.75
CA SER A 13 17.48 -15.66 -5.68
C SER A 13 17.34 -14.15 -5.43
N ILE A 14 16.26 -13.70 -4.77
CA ILE A 14 16.11 -12.25 -4.49
C ILE A 14 17.15 -11.78 -3.46
N GLU A 15 17.57 -12.67 -2.56
CA GLU A 15 18.66 -12.44 -1.61
C GLU A 15 19.97 -12.17 -2.36
N ASP A 16 20.30 -12.96 -3.39
CA ASP A 16 21.51 -12.76 -4.19
C ASP A 16 21.44 -11.45 -4.98
N LEU A 17 20.26 -11.14 -5.55
CA LEU A 17 20.06 -9.91 -6.34
C LEU A 17 20.28 -8.65 -5.50
N LEU A 18 19.81 -8.65 -4.26
CA LEU A 18 19.83 -7.48 -3.39
C LEU A 18 20.95 -7.50 -2.34
N LEU A 19 21.68 -8.61 -2.21
CA LEU A 19 22.65 -8.90 -1.14
C LEU A 19 22.07 -8.65 0.27
N ILE A 20 20.83 -9.11 0.49
CA ILE A 20 20.13 -8.99 1.76
C ILE A 20 19.62 -10.34 2.25
N ASP A 21 19.58 -10.51 3.56
CA ASP A 21 18.82 -11.59 4.18
C ASP A 21 17.36 -11.14 4.35
N MET A 22 16.48 -11.66 3.49
CA MET A 22 15.05 -11.36 3.52
C MET A 22 14.36 -11.79 4.81
N GLU A 23 14.92 -12.70 5.60
CA GLU A 23 14.35 -13.08 6.90
C GLU A 23 14.61 -12.02 7.98
N SER A 24 15.66 -11.23 7.81
CA SER A 24 16.10 -10.20 8.78
C SER A 24 15.44 -8.83 8.58
N ILE A 25 14.79 -8.60 7.44
CA ILE A 25 14.21 -7.31 7.06
C ILE A 25 12.69 -7.38 6.90
N ASN A 26 12.04 -6.23 7.10
CA ASN A 26 10.58 -6.10 7.01
C ASN A 26 10.09 -5.51 5.69
N TRP A 27 10.95 -4.75 5.00
CA TRP A 27 10.63 -4.11 3.74
C TRP A 27 11.91 -3.77 2.97
N VAL A 28 11.78 -3.57 1.66
CA VAL A 28 12.82 -3.08 0.76
C VAL A 28 12.18 -2.21 -0.32
N TRP A 29 12.85 -1.16 -0.75
CA TRP A 29 12.44 -0.37 -1.91
C TRP A 29 13.37 -0.64 -3.09
N ILE A 30 12.83 -0.51 -4.30
CA ILE A 30 13.57 -0.72 -5.54
C ILE A 30 13.18 0.39 -6.51
N ASN A 31 14.17 1.06 -7.05
CA ASN A 31 14.02 2.10 -8.07
C ASN A 31 15.19 2.00 -9.08
N GLU A 32 15.20 2.84 -10.11
CA GLU A 32 16.23 2.77 -11.16
C GLU A 32 17.66 3.02 -10.67
N GLU A 33 17.88 3.69 -9.54
CA GLU A 33 19.23 3.98 -9.02
C GLU A 33 19.95 2.70 -8.60
N ILE A 34 19.22 1.72 -8.06
CA ILE A 34 19.81 0.47 -7.57
C ILE A 34 19.85 -0.65 -8.62
N PHE A 35 19.38 -0.40 -9.85
CA PHE A 35 19.38 -1.44 -10.90
C PHE A 35 20.80 -1.86 -11.27
N SER A 36 21.71 -0.89 -11.37
CA SER A 36 23.13 -1.14 -11.63
C SER A 36 23.74 -1.98 -10.51
N ASP A 37 23.43 -1.67 -9.25
CA ASP A 37 23.92 -2.44 -8.10
C ASP A 37 23.43 -3.88 -8.14
N ILE A 38 22.14 -4.10 -8.43
CA ILE A 38 21.57 -5.44 -8.59
C ILE A 38 22.30 -6.23 -9.70
N ILE A 39 22.61 -5.58 -10.82
CA ILE A 39 23.33 -6.23 -11.92
C ILE A 39 24.77 -6.53 -11.54
N ASN A 40 25.44 -5.61 -10.84
CA ASN A 40 26.80 -5.81 -10.36
C ASN A 40 26.88 -6.98 -9.37
N ASN A 41 25.93 -7.08 -8.44
CA ASN A 41 25.83 -8.20 -7.49
C ASN A 41 25.78 -9.56 -8.22
N ILE A 42 25.03 -9.65 -9.33
CA ILE A 42 24.96 -10.87 -10.16
C ILE A 42 26.25 -11.12 -10.95
N SER A 43 26.91 -10.04 -11.36
CA SER A 43 28.07 -10.08 -12.25
C SER A 43 29.34 -10.48 -11.51
N GLU A 44 29.48 -10.03 -10.26
CA GLU A 44 30.52 -10.51 -9.33
C GLU A 44 30.40 -12.01 -9.04
N LEU A 45 29.19 -12.59 -9.13
CA LEU A 45 28.97 -14.02 -8.99
C LEU A 45 29.35 -14.83 -10.25
N ASN A 46 29.67 -14.17 -11.38
CA ASN A 46 29.85 -14.81 -12.69
C ASN A 46 31.13 -14.39 -13.46
N ASP A 47 32.03 -13.61 -12.87
CA ASP A 47 33.26 -13.10 -13.54
C ASP A 47 33.00 -12.36 -14.87
N TYR A 48 31.94 -11.55 -14.98
CA TYR A 48 31.68 -10.72 -16.16
C TYR A 48 32.68 -9.55 -16.27
N GLN A 49 33.08 -9.18 -17.50
CA GLN A 49 33.93 -8.00 -17.73
C GLN A 49 33.11 -6.71 -17.61
N GLU A 50 33.68 -5.70 -16.93
CA GLU A 50 33.06 -4.42 -16.60
C GLU A 50 32.48 -3.66 -17.83
N SER A 51 33.14 -3.76 -18.99
CA SER A 51 32.68 -3.14 -20.25
C SER A 51 31.38 -3.72 -20.81
N ASP A 52 31.06 -4.99 -20.49
CA ASP A 52 29.82 -5.63 -20.93
C ASP A 52 28.62 -5.15 -20.09
N LEU A 53 28.87 -4.71 -18.85
CA LEU A 53 27.85 -4.32 -17.88
C LEU A 53 27.23 -2.95 -18.18
N GLU A 54 28.02 -1.94 -18.56
CA GLU A 54 27.49 -0.63 -18.94
C GLU A 54 26.52 -0.71 -20.13
N THR A 55 26.82 -1.60 -21.09
CA THR A 55 25.95 -1.86 -22.25
C THR A 55 24.68 -2.61 -21.86
N LEU A 56 24.78 -3.52 -20.88
CA LEU A 56 23.63 -4.24 -20.32
C LEU A 56 22.71 -3.31 -19.53
N VAL A 57 23.27 -2.43 -18.69
CA VAL A 57 22.53 -1.47 -17.87
C VAL A 57 21.79 -0.44 -18.73
N SER A 58 22.46 0.08 -19.76
CA SER A 58 21.87 1.06 -20.68
C SER A 58 20.77 0.49 -21.58
N SER A 59 20.64 -0.84 -21.67
CA SER A 59 19.63 -1.54 -22.48
C SER A 59 18.53 -2.23 -21.65
N ILE A 60 18.45 -1.97 -20.33
CA ILE A 60 17.43 -2.54 -19.46
C ILE A 60 16.04 -2.04 -19.86
N ASP A 61 15.15 -2.98 -20.17
CA ASP A 61 13.71 -2.74 -20.12
C ASP A 61 13.26 -2.72 -18.64
N LYS A 62 13.11 -1.51 -18.09
CA LYS A 62 12.76 -1.28 -16.67
C LYS A 62 11.50 -2.04 -16.25
N ASN A 63 10.49 -2.08 -17.12
CA ASN A 63 9.24 -2.78 -16.82
C ASN A 63 9.47 -4.29 -16.71
N ARG A 64 10.24 -4.89 -17.62
CA ARG A 64 10.56 -6.33 -17.55
C ARG A 64 11.46 -6.65 -16.36
N PHE A 65 12.42 -5.77 -16.05
CA PHE A 65 13.30 -5.90 -14.89
C PHE A 65 12.48 -5.95 -13.60
N ILE A 66 11.65 -4.94 -13.36
CA ILE A 66 10.80 -4.86 -12.17
C ILE A 66 9.79 -5.99 -12.12
N ASN A 67 9.18 -6.38 -13.24
CA ASN A 67 8.26 -7.52 -13.25
C ASN A 67 8.93 -8.84 -12.86
N SER A 68 10.21 -9.02 -13.22
CA SER A 68 10.98 -10.19 -12.80
C SER A 68 11.19 -10.20 -11.28
N ILE A 69 11.51 -9.04 -10.69
CA ILE A 69 11.63 -8.89 -9.24
C ILE A 69 10.29 -9.08 -8.53
N ARG A 70 9.21 -8.45 -9.01
CA ARG A 70 7.85 -8.62 -8.47
C ARG A 70 7.45 -10.09 -8.38
N ASN A 71 7.74 -10.87 -9.43
CA ASN A 71 7.45 -12.29 -9.45
C ASN A 71 8.20 -13.06 -8.36
N LYS A 72 9.49 -12.74 -8.14
CA LYS A 72 10.29 -13.37 -7.06
C LYS A 72 9.82 -12.98 -5.67
N MET A 73 9.55 -11.70 -5.46
CA MET A 73 8.98 -11.19 -4.20
C MET A 73 7.66 -11.89 -3.87
N LYS A 74 6.76 -11.99 -4.86
CA LYS A 74 5.48 -12.69 -4.72
C LYS A 74 5.66 -14.17 -4.38
N GLN A 75 6.61 -14.87 -5.00
CA GLN A 75 6.91 -16.28 -4.69
C GLN A 75 7.38 -16.46 -3.23
N LYS A 76 8.08 -15.48 -2.66
CA LYS A 76 8.45 -15.43 -1.23
C LYS A 76 7.34 -14.92 -0.32
N GLY A 77 6.17 -14.61 -0.85
CA GLY A 77 5.03 -14.13 -0.08
C GLY A 77 5.13 -12.67 0.35
N TRP A 78 5.99 -11.88 -0.30
CA TRP A 78 6.08 -10.44 -0.11
C TRP A 78 5.00 -9.72 -0.92
N LEU A 79 4.61 -8.53 -0.45
CA LEU A 79 3.59 -7.69 -1.07
C LEU A 79 4.23 -6.42 -1.62
N GLU A 80 3.82 -6.02 -2.81
CA GLU A 80 4.11 -4.67 -3.30
C GLU A 80 3.07 -3.69 -2.75
N VAL A 81 3.53 -2.55 -2.26
CA VAL A 81 2.70 -1.52 -1.63
C VAL A 81 3.01 -0.17 -2.28
N ASN A 82 1.98 0.65 -2.49
CA ASN A 82 2.17 2.02 -2.96
C ASN A 82 3.08 2.79 -1.99
N GLN A 83 4.09 3.49 -2.50
CA GLN A 83 5.06 4.18 -1.64
C GLN A 83 4.44 5.26 -0.73
N PHE A 84 3.42 5.98 -1.20
CA PHE A 84 2.73 7.00 -0.41
C PHE A 84 1.80 6.38 0.62
N PHE A 85 1.27 5.19 0.36
CA PHE A 85 0.57 4.43 1.38
C PHE A 85 1.55 3.85 2.41
N PHE A 86 2.73 3.46 1.98
CA PHE A 86 3.72 2.85 2.85
C PHE A 86 4.27 3.82 3.91
N THR A 87 4.30 5.13 3.66
CA THR A 87 4.66 6.14 4.69
C THR A 87 3.69 6.15 5.88
N GLU A 88 2.47 5.67 5.69
CA GLU A 88 1.46 5.52 6.74
C GLU A 88 1.71 4.25 7.58
N ILE A 89 2.32 3.24 6.97
CA ILE A 89 2.67 1.96 7.58
C ILE A 89 3.99 2.08 8.36
N ASP A 90 4.97 2.78 7.78
CA ASP A 90 6.31 2.97 8.32
C ASP A 90 6.74 4.44 8.22
N LYS A 91 6.80 5.10 9.39
CA LYS A 91 7.10 6.55 9.48
C LYS A 91 8.56 6.89 9.18
N GLU A 92 9.44 5.90 9.18
CA GLU A 92 10.86 6.10 8.84
C GLU A 92 11.09 6.10 7.34
N PHE A 93 10.13 5.62 6.54
CA PHE A 93 10.18 5.65 5.09
C PHE A 93 9.87 7.04 4.55
N ILE A 94 10.76 7.55 3.68
CA ILE A 94 10.60 8.82 2.98
C ILE A 94 10.31 8.48 1.51
N PRO A 95 9.14 8.88 0.96
CA PRO A 95 8.79 8.57 -0.42
C PRO A 95 9.60 9.44 -1.38
N THR A 96 9.90 8.90 -2.55
CA THR A 96 10.56 9.64 -3.63
C THR A 96 9.51 10.24 -4.57
N THR A 97 9.75 11.46 -5.05
CA THR A 97 8.78 12.18 -5.90
C THR A 97 9.22 12.30 -7.35
N ASP A 98 10.51 12.19 -7.59
CA ASP A 98 11.20 12.38 -8.88
C ASP A 98 11.53 11.07 -9.58
N ILE A 99 11.49 9.96 -8.85
CA ILE A 99 11.81 8.62 -9.32
C ILE A 99 10.72 7.62 -8.92
N GLU A 100 10.39 6.73 -9.85
CA GLU A 100 9.43 5.66 -9.60
C GLU A 100 10.04 4.60 -8.67
N THR A 101 9.45 4.47 -7.49
CA THR A 101 9.93 3.58 -6.42
C THR A 101 8.88 2.52 -6.10
N TYR A 102 9.31 1.26 -6.14
CA TYR A 102 8.51 0.09 -5.81
C TYR A 102 8.86 -0.38 -4.41
N VAL A 103 7.89 -0.42 -3.50
CA VAL A 103 8.11 -0.86 -2.12
C VAL A 103 7.58 -2.27 -1.95
N PHE A 104 8.44 -3.18 -1.52
CA PHE A 104 8.11 -4.56 -1.18
C PHE A 104 8.15 -4.77 0.32
N VAL A 105 7.11 -5.39 0.88
CA VAL A 105 6.92 -5.52 2.31
C VAL A 105 6.65 -6.97 2.69
N ASN A 106 7.27 -7.42 3.78
CA ASN A 106 6.99 -8.70 4.38
C ASN A 106 5.52 -8.75 4.81
N ARG A 107 4.78 -9.80 4.39
CA ARG A 107 3.35 -9.91 4.65
C ARG A 107 2.98 -9.90 6.13
N LYS A 108 3.77 -10.51 7.01
CA LYS A 108 3.50 -10.53 8.46
C LYS A 108 3.65 -9.13 9.05
N TYR A 109 4.69 -8.42 8.65
CA TYR A 109 4.92 -7.02 9.04
C TYR A 109 3.76 -6.13 8.56
N PHE A 110 3.40 -6.24 7.28
CA PHE A 110 2.30 -5.50 6.69
C PHE A 110 0.98 -5.70 7.45
N ILE A 111 0.57 -6.96 7.67
CA ILE A 111 -0.67 -7.27 8.39
C ILE A 111 -0.64 -6.69 9.82
N SER A 112 0.48 -6.84 10.53
CA SER A 112 0.63 -6.30 11.88
C SER A 112 0.42 -4.79 11.92
N ARG A 113 1.00 -4.06 10.96
CA ARG A 113 0.84 -2.60 10.85
C ARG A 113 -0.57 -2.21 10.44
N MET A 114 -1.15 -2.92 9.47
CA MET A 114 -2.51 -2.68 9.00
C MET A 114 -3.56 -2.90 10.09
N ASN A 115 -3.39 -3.90 10.97
CA ASN A 115 -4.30 -4.12 12.09
C ASN A 115 -4.27 -2.94 13.08
N LYS A 116 -3.10 -2.35 13.31
CA LYS A 116 -2.95 -1.14 14.14
C LYS A 116 -3.68 0.05 13.49
N ILE A 117 -3.43 0.31 12.21
CA ILE A 117 -4.10 1.40 11.47
C ILE A 117 -5.63 1.19 11.46
N THR A 118 -6.08 -0.04 11.21
CA THR A 118 -7.51 -0.42 11.23
C THR A 118 -8.15 -0.10 12.58
N SER A 119 -7.44 -0.37 13.68
CA SER A 119 -7.93 -0.06 15.03
C SER A 119 -8.00 1.45 15.29
N GLU A 120 -6.98 2.20 14.85
CA GLU A 120 -6.96 3.67 14.97
C GLU A 120 -8.05 4.35 14.12
N MET A 121 -8.41 3.74 12.99
CA MET A 121 -9.46 4.22 12.08
C MET A 121 -10.85 3.63 12.37
N GLU A 122 -11.02 2.83 13.43
CA GLU A 122 -12.29 2.15 13.70
C GLU A 122 -13.46 3.14 13.81
N TRP A 123 -13.23 4.30 14.42
CA TRP A 123 -14.23 5.35 14.51
C TRP A 123 -14.60 5.91 13.13
N VAL A 124 -13.67 6.03 12.20
CA VAL A 124 -13.94 6.48 10.83
C VAL A 124 -14.89 5.50 10.14
N PHE A 125 -14.62 4.20 10.25
CA PHE A 125 -15.48 3.16 9.68
C PHE A 125 -16.87 3.16 10.29
N LYS A 126 -16.98 3.38 11.61
CA LYS A 126 -18.27 3.55 12.29
C LYS A 126 -19.03 4.77 11.78
N ALA A 127 -18.37 5.91 11.59
CA ALA A 127 -19.01 7.11 11.03
C ALA A 127 -19.55 6.85 9.60
N MET A 128 -18.73 6.20 8.76
CA MET A 128 -19.14 5.83 7.40
C MET A 128 -20.31 4.86 7.39
N ALA A 129 -20.34 3.90 8.31
CA ALA A 129 -21.46 2.99 8.49
C ALA A 129 -22.75 3.72 8.90
N ILE A 130 -22.67 4.69 9.83
CA ILE A 130 -23.81 5.52 10.24
C ILE A 130 -24.35 6.31 9.05
N ASP A 131 -23.47 6.99 8.30
CA ASP A 131 -23.88 7.78 7.13
C ASP A 131 -24.52 6.88 6.07
N THR A 132 -23.95 5.69 5.84
CA THR A 132 -24.49 4.71 4.89
C THR A 132 -25.86 4.22 5.33
N PHE A 133 -26.01 3.83 6.59
CA PHE A 133 -27.28 3.41 7.18
C PHE A 133 -28.34 4.51 7.06
N GLN A 134 -28.02 5.76 7.40
CA GLN A 134 -29.01 6.83 7.49
C GLN A 134 -29.32 7.48 6.14
N HIS A 135 -28.43 7.37 5.16
CA HIS A 135 -28.55 8.16 3.93
C HIS A 135 -28.44 7.37 2.64
N LEU A 136 -27.91 6.14 2.64
CA LEU A 136 -27.65 5.37 1.41
C LEU A 136 -28.41 4.04 1.37
N LEU A 137 -28.40 3.28 2.46
CA LEU A 137 -28.93 1.92 2.56
C LEU A 137 -29.76 1.76 3.85
N SER A 138 -30.86 2.50 3.97
CA SER A 138 -31.67 2.55 5.20
C SER A 138 -32.47 1.29 5.51
N GLU A 139 -32.55 0.35 4.57
CA GLU A 139 -33.25 -0.92 4.77
C GLU A 139 -32.37 -1.99 5.42
N GLU A 140 -31.05 -1.78 5.46
CA GLU A 140 -30.08 -2.71 6.02
C GLU A 140 -29.74 -2.35 7.47
N SER A 141 -29.37 -3.35 8.29
CA SER A 141 -28.94 -3.07 9.68
C SER A 141 -27.56 -2.39 9.71
N LEU A 142 -27.34 -1.50 10.68
CA LEU A 142 -26.05 -0.80 10.86
C LEU A 142 -24.88 -1.78 11.03
N THR A 143 -25.07 -2.86 11.80
CA THR A 143 -24.05 -3.90 11.99
C THR A 143 -23.67 -4.57 10.67
N LYS A 144 -24.66 -4.99 9.87
CA LYS A 144 -24.40 -5.60 8.56
C LYS A 144 -23.67 -4.65 7.62
N ILE A 145 -24.07 -3.38 7.58
CA ILE A 145 -23.38 -2.34 6.80
C ILE A 145 -21.92 -2.21 7.23
N TYR A 146 -21.66 -2.14 8.54
CA TYR A 146 -20.30 -2.05 9.07
C TYR A 146 -19.45 -3.26 8.67
N ASP A 147 -19.97 -4.47 8.90
CA ASP A 147 -19.25 -5.71 8.66
C ASP A 147 -18.96 -5.94 7.17
N GLU A 148 -19.94 -5.71 6.29
CA GLU A 148 -19.83 -6.00 4.86
C GLU A 148 -19.05 -4.95 4.06
N TYR A 149 -19.16 -3.67 4.41
CA TYR A 149 -18.58 -2.59 3.60
C TYR A 149 -17.28 -2.02 4.17
N PHE A 150 -17.13 -2.01 5.49
CA PHE A 150 -16.12 -1.19 6.16
C PHE A 150 -15.13 -2.01 7.00
N SER A 151 -15.57 -3.09 7.65
CA SER A 151 -14.70 -3.91 8.49
C SER A 151 -13.58 -4.55 7.68
N ASN A 152 -12.34 -4.45 8.16
CA ASN A 152 -11.14 -5.05 7.56
C ASN A 152 -10.93 -4.72 6.06
N ASN A 153 -11.46 -3.61 5.56
CA ASN A 153 -11.34 -3.22 4.17
C ASN A 153 -10.05 -2.41 3.95
N TYR A 154 -8.95 -3.10 3.64
CA TYR A 154 -7.65 -2.45 3.43
C TYR A 154 -7.60 -1.49 2.24
N MET A 155 -8.39 -1.73 1.19
CA MET A 155 -8.46 -0.82 0.05
C MET A 155 -9.07 0.53 0.45
N LEU A 156 -10.08 0.50 1.32
CA LEU A 156 -10.69 1.72 1.85
C LEU A 156 -9.69 2.52 2.70
N ILE A 157 -8.83 1.84 3.46
CA ILE A 157 -7.78 2.51 4.26
C ILE A 157 -6.81 3.25 3.35
N GLU A 158 -6.35 2.61 2.28
CA GLU A 158 -5.48 3.25 1.29
C GLU A 158 -6.15 4.47 0.66
N ASP A 159 -7.41 4.37 0.24
CA ASP A 159 -8.18 5.48 -0.31
C ASP A 159 -8.28 6.66 0.69
N LEU A 160 -8.62 6.38 1.95
CA LEU A 160 -8.76 7.42 2.97
C LEU A 160 -7.45 8.04 3.42
N LEU A 161 -6.35 7.30 3.44
CA LEU A 161 -5.06 7.81 3.93
C LEU A 161 -4.23 8.46 2.81
N VAL A 162 -4.34 7.99 1.57
CA VAL A 162 -3.58 8.54 0.43
C VAL A 162 -4.37 9.57 -0.35
N LYS A 163 -5.64 9.26 -0.68
CA LYS A 163 -6.49 10.15 -1.49
C LYS A 163 -7.32 11.10 -0.63
N GLU A 164 -7.33 10.88 0.69
CA GLU A 164 -8.16 11.61 1.66
C GLU A 164 -9.66 11.49 1.35
N GLU A 165 -10.07 10.55 0.50
CA GLU A 165 -11.45 10.42 0.08
C GLU A 165 -11.86 8.98 -0.24
N TYR A 166 -13.11 8.66 0.03
CA TYR A 166 -13.74 7.39 -0.34
C TYR A 166 -15.15 7.62 -0.87
N CYS A 167 -15.56 6.86 -1.88
CA CYS A 167 -16.86 6.96 -2.52
C CYS A 167 -17.61 5.62 -2.45
N LEU A 168 -18.90 5.68 -2.07
CA LEU A 168 -19.83 4.55 -2.12
C LEU A 168 -21.19 5.04 -2.58
N ASN A 169 -21.70 4.50 -3.69
CA ASN A 169 -22.96 4.94 -4.30
C ASN A 169 -22.96 6.47 -4.55
N GLN A 170 -23.93 7.20 -3.98
CA GLN A 170 -24.03 8.67 -4.04
C GLN A 170 -23.30 9.37 -2.88
N GLY A 171 -22.67 8.59 -1.98
CA GLY A 171 -21.96 9.06 -0.81
C GLY A 171 -20.48 9.27 -1.09
N LYS A 172 -19.93 10.35 -0.55
CA LYS A 172 -18.51 10.67 -0.57
C LYS A 172 -18.06 11.10 0.81
N TRP A 173 -16.99 10.50 1.31
CA TRP A 173 -16.34 10.88 2.55
C TRP A 173 -15.00 11.52 2.26
N HIS A 174 -14.70 12.61 2.96
CA HIS A 174 -13.41 13.26 2.97
C HIS A 174 -12.81 13.16 4.37
N TYR A 175 -11.62 12.57 4.49
CA TYR A 175 -10.92 12.39 5.75
C TYR A 175 -9.78 13.39 5.89
N TYR A 176 -9.97 14.34 6.82
CA TYR A 176 -8.98 15.36 7.14
C TYR A 176 -8.12 14.87 8.31
N LYS A 177 -7.02 14.19 7.99
CA LYS A 177 -6.11 13.60 8.99
C LYS A 177 -5.57 14.62 9.99
N ASN A 178 -5.20 15.82 9.51
CA ASN A 178 -4.57 16.87 10.31
C ASN A 178 -5.41 17.36 11.50
N ASN A 179 -6.73 17.26 11.41
CA ASN A 179 -7.64 17.68 12.48
C ASN A 179 -8.59 16.54 12.92
N GLY A 180 -8.30 15.29 12.54
CA GLY A 180 -9.06 14.11 12.94
C GLY A 180 -10.55 14.19 12.61
N THR A 181 -10.90 14.73 11.44
CA THR A 181 -12.30 14.99 11.06
C THR A 181 -12.67 14.22 9.80
N LEU A 182 -13.87 13.61 9.79
CA LEU A 182 -14.47 13.00 8.60
C LEU A 182 -15.68 13.81 8.16
N VAL A 183 -15.75 14.19 6.89
CA VAL A 183 -16.89 14.94 6.33
C VAL A 183 -17.63 14.11 5.30
N PHE A 184 -18.93 13.96 5.48
CA PHE A 184 -19.80 13.22 4.56
C PHE A 184 -20.57 14.15 3.64
N TYR A 185 -20.54 13.81 2.35
CA TYR A 185 -21.26 14.45 1.27
C TYR A 185 -22.19 13.45 0.59
N LYS A 186 -23.37 13.90 0.21
CA LYS A 186 -24.30 13.16 -0.67
C LYS A 186 -24.74 14.10 -1.79
N ASN A 187 -24.62 13.65 -3.04
CA ASN A 187 -24.92 14.47 -4.22
C ASN A 187 -24.24 15.86 -4.16
N SER A 188 -22.95 15.87 -3.79
CA SER A 188 -22.09 17.06 -3.64
C SER A 188 -22.52 18.07 -2.57
N LYS A 189 -23.50 17.74 -1.71
CA LYS A 189 -23.89 18.58 -0.56
C LYS A 189 -23.29 18.01 0.71
N LYS A 190 -22.72 18.88 1.56
CA LYS A 190 -22.22 18.50 2.89
C LYS A 190 -23.41 18.15 3.78
N HIS A 191 -23.42 16.93 4.33
CA HIS A 191 -24.47 16.46 5.23
C HIS A 191 -24.00 16.40 6.67
N ARG A 192 -22.81 15.86 6.93
CA ARG A 192 -22.30 15.66 8.29
C ARG A 192 -20.81 15.89 8.40
N GLN A 193 -20.40 16.11 9.64
CA GLN A 193 -19.01 16.17 10.05
C GLN A 193 -18.87 15.37 11.35
N TRP A 194 -17.90 14.48 11.38
CA TRP A 194 -17.66 13.54 12.46
C TRP A 194 -16.31 13.80 13.09
N SER A 195 -16.28 13.60 14.41
CA SER A 195 -15.07 13.39 15.19
C SER A 195 -15.21 12.05 15.92
N GLU A 196 -14.09 11.52 16.42
CA GLU A 196 -14.08 10.23 17.10
C GLU A 196 -15.12 10.14 18.24
N GLY A 197 -15.11 11.11 19.15
CA GLY A 197 -16.01 11.11 20.31
C GLY A 197 -17.49 11.14 19.95
N SER A 198 -17.91 11.98 18.99
CA SER A 198 -19.31 12.05 18.56
C SER A 198 -19.75 10.80 17.83
N THR A 199 -18.83 10.18 17.07
CA THR A 199 -19.09 8.95 16.33
C THR A 199 -19.34 7.78 17.26
N ILE A 200 -18.48 7.57 18.26
CA ILE A 200 -18.59 6.43 19.18
C ILE A 200 -19.93 6.50 19.94
N SER A 201 -20.33 7.68 20.43
CA SER A 201 -21.63 7.85 21.10
C SER A 201 -22.79 7.47 20.16
N THR A 202 -22.81 8.05 18.96
CA THR A 202 -23.91 7.87 18.00
C THR A 202 -23.99 6.42 17.51
N TYR A 203 -22.86 5.77 17.23
CA TYR A 203 -22.81 4.38 16.79
C TYR A 203 -23.40 3.43 17.85
N ASN A 204 -23.03 3.65 19.11
CA ASN A 204 -23.52 2.84 20.23
C ASN A 204 -25.01 3.06 20.50
N GLU A 205 -25.52 4.28 20.30
CA GLU A 205 -26.95 4.58 20.42
C GLU A 205 -27.79 3.90 19.33
N LEU A 206 -27.29 3.86 18.09
CA LEU A 206 -28.00 3.26 16.96
C LEU A 206 -27.95 1.72 16.94
N ASN A 207 -27.04 1.10 17.70
CA ASN A 207 -26.91 -0.35 17.84
C ASN A 207 -27.53 -0.91 19.14
N ARG A 208 -28.26 -0.09 19.90
CA ARG A 208 -29.07 -0.54 21.05
C ARG A 208 -30.47 -0.95 20.61
#